data_AF-A0A5C6RFQ0-F1
#
_entry.id   AF-A0A5C6RFQ0-F1
#
_cell.length_a   1.000
_cell.length_b   1.000
_cell.length_c   1.000
_cell.angle_alpha   90.00
_cell.angle_beta   90.00
_cell.angle_gamma   90.00
#
_symmetry.space_group_name_H-M   'P 1'
#
loop_
_entity.id
_entity.type
_entity.pdbx_description
1 polymer ?
#
loop_
_entity_poly.entity_id
_entity_poly.type
_entity_poly.pdbx_seq_one_letter_code
_entity_poly.pdbx_strand_id
1 'polypeptide(L)'
;MKHLSALVFALLFWGSLTAQHEPIQPYEELRIKVKVLTLSNGKYQESFPNDTLQRIGSVLFDRVTGEVVSVIISDTLYGEYDLKPEVVSRWLSPDPLAHEYVSISPYAYV
;
A
#
# COMPACT_ATOMS: atom_id res chain seq x y z
N MET A 1 47.12 -4.81 12.29
CA MET A 1 46.05 -3.90 11.82
C MET A 1 45.25 -4.46 10.64
N LYS A 2 45.89 -4.98 9.58
CA LYS A 2 45.20 -5.51 8.38
C LYS A 2 44.20 -6.66 8.64
N HIS A 3 44.49 -7.54 9.60
CA HIS A 3 43.60 -8.65 9.96
C HIS A 3 42.38 -8.21 10.79
N LEU A 4 42.51 -7.15 11.60
CA LEU A 4 41.40 -6.62 12.40
C LEU A 4 40.37 -5.91 11.51
N SER A 5 40.84 -5.13 10.53
CA SER A 5 39.97 -4.49 9.54
C SER A 5 39.24 -5.51 8.66
N ALA A 6 39.87 -6.63 8.30
CA ALA A 6 39.23 -7.70 7.54
C ALA A 6 38.12 -8.39 8.34
N LEU A 7 38.32 -8.57 9.65
CA LEU A 7 37.34 -9.21 10.52
C LEU A 7 36.11 -8.32 10.75
N VAL A 8 36.32 -7.01 10.95
CA VAL A 8 35.22 -6.03 11.01
C VAL A 8 34.44 -6.00 9.69
N PHE A 9 35.13 -6.02 8.55
CA PHE A 9 34.47 -6.07 7.24
C PHE A 9 33.65 -7.36 7.06
N ALA A 10 34.18 -8.51 7.47
CA ALA A 10 33.45 -9.78 7.42
C ALA A 10 32.19 -9.77 8.31
N LEU A 11 32.27 -9.16 9.50
CA LEU A 11 31.13 -9.01 10.41
C LEU A 11 30.04 -8.11 9.83
N LEU A 12 30.42 -6.98 9.24
CA LEU A 12 29.49 -6.06 8.57
C LEU A 12 28.84 -6.73 7.35
N PHE A 13 29.62 -7.50 6.58
CA PHE A 13 29.11 -8.22 5.42
C PHE A 13 28.11 -9.32 5.81
N TRP A 14 28.39 -10.05 6.90
CA TRP A 14 27.46 -11.05 7.43
C TRP A 14 26.16 -10.42 7.92
N GLY A 15 26.23 -9.30 8.64
CA GLY A 15 25.04 -8.57 9.10
C GLY A 15 24.15 -8.06 7.95
N SER A 16 24.77 -7.69 6.83
CA SER A 16 24.08 -7.23 5.61
C SER A 16 23.29 -8.36 4.93
N LEU A 17 23.83 -9.59 4.95
CA LEU A 17 23.18 -10.76 4.37
C LEU A 17 21.98 -11.25 5.20
N THR A 18 22.03 -11.10 6.52
CA THR A 18 20.93 -11.47 7.43
C THR A 18 19.83 -10.42 7.53
N ALA A 19 20.00 -9.24 6.92
CA ALA A 19 19.02 -8.16 6.96
C ALA A 19 17.83 -8.35 6.01
N GLN A 20 17.74 -9.50 5.31
CA GLN A 20 16.54 -9.84 4.54
C GLN A 20 15.40 -10.12 5.52
N HIS A 21 14.48 -9.15 5.63
CA HIS A 21 13.35 -9.24 6.54
C HIS A 21 12.34 -10.27 6.03
N GLU A 22 11.94 -11.21 6.88
CA GLU A 22 10.86 -12.13 6.56
C GLU A 22 9.52 -11.38 6.50
N PRO A 23 8.61 -11.74 5.57
CA PRO A 23 7.28 -11.16 5.54
C PRO A 23 6.53 -11.47 6.84
N ILE A 24 5.78 -10.50 7.36
CA ILE A 24 4.96 -10.67 8.56
C ILE A 24 3.95 -11.80 8.31
N GLN A 25 3.89 -12.76 9.23
CA GLN A 25 3.01 -13.92 9.11
C GLN A 25 1.60 -13.58 9.59
N PRO A 26 0.55 -13.62 8.75
CA PRO A 26 -0.80 -13.23 9.15
C PRO A 26 -1.43 -14.11 10.24
N TYR A 27 -0.92 -15.34 10.42
CA TYR A 27 -1.48 -16.33 11.34
C TYR A 27 -0.50 -16.70 12.46
N GLU A 28 0.43 -15.81 12.80
CA GLU A 28 1.43 -16.06 13.84
C GLU A 28 0.78 -16.33 15.21
N GLU A 29 -0.30 -15.60 15.54
CA GLU A 29 -1.08 -15.81 16.76
C GLU A 29 -1.66 -17.22 16.87
N LEU A 30 -2.04 -17.80 15.73
CA LEU A 30 -2.57 -19.15 15.62
C LEU A 30 -1.47 -20.22 15.54
N ARG A 31 -0.19 -19.82 15.55
CA ARG A 31 0.99 -20.68 15.37
C ARG A 31 1.01 -21.44 14.04
N ILE A 32 0.35 -20.90 13.01
CA ILE A 32 0.28 -21.51 11.68
C ILE A 32 1.31 -20.82 10.78
N LYS A 33 2.24 -21.61 10.22
CA LYS A 33 3.20 -21.12 9.23
C LYS A 33 2.68 -21.40 7.82
N VAL A 34 2.30 -20.34 7.11
CA VAL A 34 1.93 -20.39 5.69
C VAL A 34 2.97 -19.67 4.84
N LYS A 35 3.02 -20.01 3.54
CA LYS A 35 3.79 -19.23 2.58
C LYS A 35 3.03 -17.93 2.28
N VAL A 36 3.56 -16.80 2.74
CA VAL A 36 2.99 -15.48 2.46
C VAL A 36 3.28 -15.12 1.01
N LEU A 37 2.22 -14.85 0.23
CA LEU A 37 2.34 -14.31 -1.11
C LEU A 37 2.25 -12.79 -1.02
N THR A 38 3.34 -12.12 -1.36
CA THR A 38 3.43 -10.67 -1.45
C THR A 38 3.24 -10.22 -2.91
N LEU A 39 2.73 -9.02 -3.13
CA LEU A 39 2.50 -8.47 -4.48
C LEU A 39 3.81 -8.44 -5.29
N SER A 40 4.90 -8.09 -4.61
CA SER A 40 6.24 -7.99 -5.16
C SER A 40 7.05 -9.28 -5.09
N ASN A 41 6.44 -10.39 -4.66
CA ASN A 41 7.10 -11.69 -4.49
C ASN A 41 8.38 -11.62 -3.64
N GLY A 42 8.35 -10.80 -2.58
CA GLY A 42 9.43 -10.62 -1.62
C GLY A 42 10.47 -9.57 -2.01
N LYS A 43 10.27 -8.84 -3.12
CA LYS A 43 11.19 -7.78 -3.55
C LYS A 43 11.12 -6.54 -2.65
N TYR A 44 9.94 -6.21 -2.13
CA TYR A 44 9.74 -5.08 -1.23
C TYR A 44 9.23 -5.56 0.12
N GLN A 45 9.57 -4.82 1.17
CA GLN A 45 9.02 -5.03 2.50
C GLN A 45 7.56 -4.56 2.50
N GLU A 46 6.65 -5.52 2.39
CA GLU A 46 5.21 -5.28 2.48
C GLU A 46 4.76 -5.48 3.92
N SER A 47 4.18 -4.44 4.52
CA SER A 47 3.56 -4.51 5.84
C SER A 47 2.05 -4.33 5.72
N PHE A 48 1.31 -5.15 6.46
CA PHE A 48 -0.15 -5.09 6.52
C PHE A 48 -0.57 -4.73 7.95
N PRO A 49 -0.60 -3.43 8.32
CA PRO A 49 -0.85 -3.01 9.69
C PRO A 49 -2.31 -3.15 10.14
N ASN A 50 -3.25 -3.40 9.22
CA ASN A 50 -4.68 -3.37 9.52
C ASN A 50 -5.21 -4.76 9.84
N ASP A 51 -5.00 -5.19 11.06
CA ASP A 51 -5.50 -6.48 11.56
C ASP A 51 -7.01 -6.39 11.88
N THR A 52 -7.38 -5.55 12.85
CA THR A 52 -8.76 -5.44 13.35
C THR A 52 -9.56 -4.30 12.71
N LEU A 53 -9.00 -3.09 12.69
CA LEU A 53 -9.69 -1.89 12.20
C LEU A 53 -9.24 -1.56 10.77
N GLN A 54 -10.19 -1.42 9.87
CA GLN A 54 -9.97 -1.03 8.49
C GLN A 54 -10.75 0.22 8.14
N ARG A 55 -10.04 1.20 7.58
CA ARG A 55 -10.67 2.41 7.05
C ARG A 55 -11.19 2.15 5.65
N ILE A 56 -12.47 2.41 5.43
CA ILE A 56 -13.15 2.37 4.13
C ILE A 56 -13.73 3.77 3.89
N GLY A 57 -13.04 4.59 3.10
CA GLY A 57 -13.40 6.00 2.90
C GLY A 57 -13.39 6.78 4.22
N SER A 58 -14.56 7.23 4.65
CA SER A 58 -14.77 7.98 5.90
C SER A 58 -15.20 7.09 7.07
N VAL A 59 -15.26 5.77 6.90
CA VAL A 59 -15.73 4.86 7.95
C VAL A 59 -14.57 4.02 8.48
N LEU A 60 -14.46 3.93 9.80
CA LEU A 60 -13.60 2.97 10.48
C LEU A 60 -14.43 1.74 10.83
N PHE A 61 -14.10 0.61 10.20
CA PHE A 61 -14.83 -0.64 10.30
C PHE A 61 -14.01 -1.67 11.07
N ASP A 62 -14.65 -2.35 12.02
CA ASP A 62 -14.06 -3.50 12.71
C ASP A 62 -14.37 -4.77 11.91
N ARG A 63 -13.32 -5.40 11.40
CA ARG A 63 -13.42 -6.62 10.56
C ARG A 63 -13.73 -7.87 11.37
N VAL A 64 -13.53 -7.84 12.68
CA VAL A 64 -13.77 -8.96 13.59
C VAL A 64 -15.21 -8.93 14.08
N THR A 65 -15.71 -7.78 14.53
CA THR A 65 -17.10 -7.65 15.00
C THR A 65 -18.10 -7.40 13.87
N GLY A 66 -17.64 -6.86 12.73
CA GLY A 66 -18.49 -6.46 11.62
C GLY A 66 -19.20 -5.13 11.86
N GLU A 67 -18.74 -4.33 12.81
CA GLU A 67 -19.39 -3.09 13.23
C GLU A 67 -18.63 -1.85 12.75
N VAL A 68 -19.37 -0.75 12.60
CA VAL A 68 -18.79 0.58 12.36
C VAL A 68 -18.36 1.17 13.69
N VAL A 69 -17.05 1.33 13.87
CA VAL A 69 -16.47 1.88 15.11
C VAL A 69 -16.58 3.40 15.13
N SER A 70 -16.32 4.05 14.00
CA SER A 70 -16.45 5.51 13.90
C SER A 70 -16.61 5.98 12.46
N VAL A 71 -17.16 7.19 12.33
CA VAL A 71 -17.15 7.94 11.08
C VAL A 71 -16.11 9.06 11.21
N ILE A 72 -15.03 8.94 10.45
CA ILE A 72 -13.99 9.94 10.33
C ILE A 72 -14.53 11.07 9.46
N ILE A 73 -14.87 12.19 10.10
CA ILE A 73 -15.21 13.42 9.40
C ILE A 73 -13.87 14.03 8.94
N SER A 74 -13.61 14.02 7.63
CA SER A 74 -12.47 14.73 7.06
C SER A 74 -12.62 16.23 7.33
N ASP A 75 -11.50 16.88 7.64
CA ASP A 75 -11.47 18.32 7.86
C ASP A 75 -11.97 19.06 6.60
N THR A 76 -12.61 20.22 6.77
CA THR A 76 -13.27 20.99 5.70
C THR A 76 -12.31 21.65 4.70
N LEU A 77 -11.03 21.29 4.74
CA LEU A 77 -10.04 21.71 3.75
C LEU A 77 -10.22 20.89 2.48
N TYR A 78 -11.17 21.32 1.64
CA TYR A 78 -11.42 20.77 0.32
C TYR A 78 -10.12 20.77 -0.51
N GLY A 79 -9.51 19.61 -0.68
CA GLY A 79 -8.48 19.41 -1.70
C GLY A 79 -9.14 19.17 -3.07
N GLU A 80 -8.39 19.33 -4.16
CA GLU A 80 -8.86 18.97 -5.51
C GLU A 80 -9.35 17.51 -5.60
N TYR A 81 -8.89 16.65 -4.67
CA TYR A 81 -9.29 15.25 -4.52
C TYR A 81 -10.67 15.03 -3.86
N ASP A 82 -11.22 16.03 -3.16
CA ASP A 82 -12.56 15.96 -2.54
C ASP A 82 -13.67 16.46 -3.47
N LEU A 83 -13.29 17.00 -4.63
CA LEU A 83 -14.25 17.44 -5.63
C LEU A 83 -15.00 16.22 -6.18
N LYS A 84 -16.34 16.28 -6.12
CA LYS A 84 -17.19 15.25 -6.74
C LYS A 84 -16.77 15.07 -8.20
N PRO A 85 -16.75 13.84 -8.75
CA PRO A 85 -16.39 13.60 -10.16
C PRO A 85 -17.16 14.48 -11.15
N GLU A 86 -18.41 14.80 -10.80
CA GLU A 86 -19.29 15.75 -11.50
C GLU A 86 -18.69 17.16 -11.61
N VAL A 87 -17.97 17.63 -10.58
CA VAL A 87 -17.32 18.94 -10.51
C VAL A 87 -15.98 18.92 -11.25
N VAL A 88 -15.21 17.82 -11.14
CA VAL A 88 -13.93 17.67 -11.86
C VAL A 88 -14.14 17.46 -13.36
N SER A 89 -15.39 17.24 -13.82
CA SER A 89 -15.75 17.07 -15.24
C SER A 89 -15.01 15.92 -15.93
N ARG A 90 -14.52 14.95 -15.16
CA ARG A 90 -13.81 13.76 -15.69
C ARG A 90 -14.72 12.55 -15.52
N TRP A 91 -15.01 11.88 -16.62
CA TRP A 91 -15.65 10.58 -16.57
C TRP A 91 -14.68 9.57 -15.93
N LEU A 92 -15.22 8.55 -15.26
CA LEU A 92 -14.40 7.50 -14.63
C LEU A 92 -13.67 6.63 -15.66
N SER A 93 -14.17 6.60 -16.90
CA SER A 93 -13.57 5.85 -18.01
C SER A 93 -13.52 6.74 -19.26
N PRO A 94 -12.45 6.63 -20.08
CA PRO A 94 -12.42 7.28 -21.38
C PRO A 94 -13.54 6.74 -22.29
N ASP A 95 -14.01 7.60 -23.19
CA ASP A 95 -14.93 7.21 -24.26
C ASP A 95 -14.34 6.02 -25.06
N PRO A 96 -15.11 4.95 -25.35
CA PRO A 96 -14.66 3.87 -26.24
C PRO A 96 -14.09 4.35 -27.59
N LEU A 97 -14.57 5.46 -28.13
CA LEU A 97 -14.07 6.07 -29.37
C LEU A 97 -12.79 6.89 -29.19
N ALA A 98 -12.32 7.08 -27.95
CA ALA A 98 -11.10 7.83 -27.68
C ALA A 98 -9.85 7.20 -28.33
N HIS A 99 -9.87 5.90 -28.66
CA HIS A 99 -8.78 5.28 -29.43
C HIS A 99 -8.65 5.91 -30.83
N GLU A 100 -9.77 6.19 -31.49
CA GLU A 100 -9.76 6.72 -32.85
C GLU A 100 -9.45 8.22 -32.88
N TYR A 101 -9.89 8.94 -31.84
CA TYR A 101 -9.79 10.39 -31.76
C TYR A 101 -9.03 10.87 -30.51
N VAL A 102 -7.82 10.33 -30.32
CA VAL A 102 -6.99 10.60 -29.14
C VAL A 102 -6.79 12.11 -28.92
N SER A 103 -6.55 12.88 -29.98
CA SER A 103 -6.22 14.31 -29.88
C SER A 103 -7.37 15.20 -29.39
N ILE A 104 -8.63 14.81 -29.56
CA ILE A 104 -9.79 15.59 -29.09
C ILE A 104 -10.42 14.97 -27.84
N SER A 105 -9.82 13.89 -27.33
CA SER A 105 -10.26 13.28 -26.09
C SER A 105 -10.02 14.24 -24.92
N PRO A 106 -11.00 14.42 -24.01
CA PRO A 106 -10.81 15.21 -22.80
C PRO A 106 -9.72 14.63 -21.86
N TYR A 107 -9.20 13.44 -22.17
CA TYR A 107 -8.09 12.80 -21.45
C TYR A 107 -6.70 13.04 -22.05
N ALA A 108 -6.59 13.75 -23.17
CA ALA A 108 -5.32 13.90 -23.89
C ALA A 108 -4.39 14.99 -23.34
N TYR A 109 -4.94 15.97 -22.62
CA TYR A 109 -4.25 17.21 -22.22
C TYR A 109 -4.02 17.29 -20.71
N VAL A 110 -3.49 16.22 -20.12
CA VAL A 110 -3.13 16.13 -18.70
C VAL A 110 -1.72 16.65 -18.47
#